data_AF-A0A9Q7E9U6-F1
#
_entry.id   AF-A0A9Q7E9U6-F1
#
_cell.length_a   1.000
_cell.length_b   1.000
_cell.length_c   1.000
_cell.angle_alpha   90.00
_cell.angle_beta   90.00
_cell.angle_gamma   90.00
#
_symmetry.space_group_name_H-M   'P 1'
#
loop_
_entity.id
_entity.type
_entity.pdbx_description
1 polymer ?
#
loop_
_entity_poly.entity_id
_entity_poly.type
_entity_poly.pdbx_seq_one_letter_code
_entity_poly.pdbx_strand_id
1 'polypeptide(L)'
;MATKYNKTEESMIHKGRTLWRIVEISTGQKGGWIEHVRNLSPFKNCMICGDVKVYESAIVSGDAHVEGQAEIHGNAKVLYYA
;
A
#
# COMPACT_ATOMS: atom_id res chain seq x y z
N MET A 1 -10.87 -0.51 -15.36
CA MET A 1 -9.70 -1.14 -14.71
C MET A 1 -10.11 -1.69 -13.36
N ALA A 2 -9.81 -2.95 -13.08
CA ALA A 2 -10.05 -3.54 -11.76
C ALA A 2 -8.86 -3.23 -10.85
N THR A 3 -9.11 -2.63 -9.68
CA THR A 3 -8.10 -2.41 -8.65
C THR A 3 -7.72 -3.77 -8.05
N LYS A 4 -6.43 -4.08 -7.91
CA LYS A 4 -5.98 -5.35 -7.30
C LYS A 4 -6.30 -5.45 -5.80
N TYR A 5 -6.44 -4.29 -5.14
CA TYR A 5 -6.63 -4.17 -3.71
C TYR A 5 -7.87 -3.34 -3.36
N ASN A 6 -8.48 -3.68 -2.22
CA ASN A 6 -9.49 -2.86 -1.57
C ASN A 6 -8.99 -2.38 -0.21
N LYS A 7 -9.38 -1.15 0.15
CA LYS A 7 -9.25 -0.63 1.51
C LYS A 7 -10.31 -1.30 2.40
N THR A 8 -9.94 -1.70 3.61
CA THR A 8 -10.87 -2.27 4.59
C THR A 8 -11.30 -1.23 5.64
N GLU A 9 -12.21 -1.62 6.52
CA GLU A 9 -12.59 -0.86 7.71
C GLU A 9 -11.56 -0.96 8.85
N GLU A 10 -10.63 -1.93 8.77
CA GLU A 10 -9.53 -2.06 9.74
C GLU A 10 -8.57 -0.88 9.56
N SER A 11 -8.40 -0.11 10.63
CA SER A 11 -7.55 1.07 10.65
C SER A 11 -6.67 1.12 11.88
N MET A 12 -5.57 1.85 11.76
CA MET A 12 -4.65 2.14 12.86
C MET A 12 -4.26 3.61 12.83
N ILE A 13 -3.90 4.16 14.00
CA ILE A 13 -3.26 5.47 14.09
C ILE A 13 -1.74 5.30 14.05
N HIS A 14 -1.09 5.95 13.09
CA HIS A 14 0.37 5.99 12.95
C HIS A 14 0.83 7.44 12.84
N LYS A 15 1.64 7.92 13.78
CA LYS A 15 2.19 9.30 13.76
C LYS A 15 1.09 10.38 13.55
N GLY A 16 -0.06 10.22 14.21
CA GLY A 16 -1.19 11.15 14.10
C GLY A 16 -2.02 11.03 12.82
N ARG A 17 -1.80 9.99 12.00
CA ARG A 17 -2.53 9.72 10.76
C ARG A 17 -3.30 8.42 10.85
N THR A 18 -4.45 8.36 10.19
CA THR A 18 -5.20 7.12 10.04
C THR A 18 -4.69 6.36 8.84
N LEU A 19 -4.22 5.13 9.05
CA LEU A 19 -3.92 4.19 7.98
C LEU A 19 -4.98 3.10 7.96
N TRP A 20 -5.25 2.58 6.78
CA TRP A 20 -6.22 1.52 6.55
C TRP A 20 -5.55 0.31 5.95
N ARG A 21 -5.91 -0.86 6.47
CA ARG A 21 -5.42 -2.14 5.98
C ARG A 21 -5.97 -2.35 4.58
N ILE A 22 -5.13 -2.85 3.68
CA ILE A 22 -5.60 -3.32 2.36
C ILE A 22 -5.81 -4.82 2.38
N VAL A 23 -6.68 -5.29 1.48
CA VAL A 23 -6.83 -6.70 1.15
C VAL A 23 -6.68 -6.88 -0.34
N GLU A 24 -5.99 -7.93 -0.74
CA GLU A 24 -5.96 -8.36 -2.14
C GLU A 24 -7.31 -8.96 -2.52
N ILE A 25 -7.91 -8.50 -3.62
CA ILE A 25 -9.26 -8.92 -4.02
C ILE A 25 -9.30 -10.39 -4.44
N SER A 26 -8.25 -10.87 -5.12
CA SER A 26 -8.19 -12.24 -5.65
C SER A 26 -8.02 -13.30 -4.55
N THR A 27 -7.20 -13.01 -3.54
CA THR A 27 -6.84 -13.98 -2.50
C THR A 27 -7.56 -13.75 -1.18
N GLY A 28 -8.12 -12.55 -0.97
CA GLY A 28 -8.68 -12.11 0.32
C GLY A 28 -7.62 -11.89 1.40
N GLN A 29 -6.34 -12.00 1.07
CA GLN A 29 -5.26 -11.86 2.05
C GLN A 29 -5.05 -10.40 2.44
N LYS A 30 -4.82 -10.18 3.74
CA LYS A 30 -4.46 -8.86 4.27
C LYS A 30 -3.06 -8.48 3.81
N GLY A 31 -2.92 -7.28 3.28
CA GLY A 31 -1.66 -6.67 2.89
C GLY A 31 -1.18 -5.63 3.92
N GLY A 32 -0.40 -4.66 3.43
CA GLY A 32 0.07 -3.53 4.21
C GLY A 32 -1.01 -2.50 4.56
N TRP A 33 -0.55 -1.33 4.99
CA TRP A 33 -1.35 -0.21 5.46
C TRP A 33 -1.14 1.01 4.56
N ILE A 34 -2.22 1.70 4.20
CA ILE A 34 -2.16 2.91 3.38
C ILE A 34 -2.96 4.06 4.01
N GLU A 35 -2.51 5.30 3.82
CA GLU A 35 -3.32 6.48 4.17
C GLU A 35 -4.39 6.73 3.09
N HIS A 36 -4.03 6.63 1.82
CA HIS A 36 -4.94 6.88 0.72
C HIS A 36 -4.75 5.84 -0.37
N VAL A 37 -5.81 5.52 -1.11
CA VAL A 37 -5.74 4.61 -2.27
C VAL A 37 -4.67 5.08 -3.28
N ARG A 38 -4.44 6.39 -3.41
CA ARG A 38 -3.39 6.97 -4.26
C ARG A 38 -1.95 6.59 -3.87
N ASN A 39 -1.72 6.11 -2.64
CA ASN A 39 -0.41 5.63 -2.23
C ASN A 39 -0.03 4.33 -2.97
N LEU A 40 -1.02 3.66 -3.58
CA LEU A 40 -0.82 2.55 -4.50
C LEU A 40 -1.22 2.99 -5.91
N SER A 41 -0.35 2.74 -6.88
CA SER A 41 -0.66 3.04 -8.27
C SER A 41 -1.70 2.07 -8.83
N PRO A 42 -2.76 2.55 -9.49
CA PRO A 42 -3.82 1.70 -10.03
C PRO A 42 -3.40 0.95 -11.30
N PHE A 43 -2.24 1.26 -11.88
CA PHE A 43 -1.86 0.81 -13.22
C PHE A 43 -0.91 -0.40 -13.25
N LYS A 44 -0.36 -0.85 -12.11
CA LYS A 44 0.63 -1.93 -12.07
C LYS A 44 0.53 -2.81 -10.81
N ASN A 45 1.05 -4.03 -10.90
CA ASN A 45 0.89 -5.12 -9.93
C ASN A 45 1.74 -4.96 -8.64
N CYS A 46 1.90 -3.74 -8.14
CA CYS A 46 2.62 -3.53 -6.89
C CYS A 46 1.99 -4.34 -5.75
N MET A 47 2.81 -4.83 -4.83
CA MET A 47 2.34 -5.66 -3.73
C MET A 47 3.01 -5.21 -2.43
N ILE A 48 2.19 -4.77 -1.47
CA ILE A 48 2.63 -4.47 -0.11
C ILE A 48 2.03 -5.48 0.86
N CYS A 49 2.88 -6.18 1.59
CA CYS A 49 2.51 -7.27 2.51
C CYS A 49 3.02 -7.00 3.93
N GLY A 50 2.42 -7.65 4.92
CA GLY A 50 2.86 -7.54 6.31
C GLY A 50 2.48 -6.19 6.96
N ASP A 51 3.40 -5.63 7.74
CA ASP A 51 3.19 -4.38 8.50
C ASP A 51 3.75 -3.15 7.79
N VAL A 52 3.93 -3.25 6.47
CA VAL A 52 4.35 -2.14 5.61
C VAL A 52 3.36 -0.99 5.70
N LYS A 53 3.85 0.24 5.85
CA LYS A 53 3.03 1.45 5.95
C LYS A 53 3.40 2.42 4.84
N VAL A 54 2.41 2.86 4.05
CA VAL A 54 2.59 3.87 3.00
C VAL A 54 1.69 5.06 3.28
N TYR A 55 2.28 6.22 3.50
CA TYR A 55 1.55 7.42 3.92
C TYR A 55 2.16 8.70 3.36
N GLU A 56 1.53 9.85 3.60
CA GLU A 56 1.85 11.14 2.98
C GLU A 56 1.74 11.08 1.43
N SER A 57 2.70 11.69 0.74
CA SER A 57 2.78 11.75 -0.74
C SER A 57 3.49 10.54 -1.35
N ALA A 58 3.78 9.50 -0.55
CA ALA A 58 4.50 8.33 -1.02
C ALA A 58 3.66 7.52 -2.02
N ILE A 59 4.31 6.96 -3.03
CA ILE A 59 3.66 6.14 -4.05
C ILE A 59 4.46 4.86 -4.26
N VAL A 60 3.78 3.72 -4.19
CA VAL A 60 4.31 2.43 -4.64
C VAL A 60 3.65 2.10 -5.98
N SER A 61 4.47 1.81 -6.98
CA SER A 61 4.04 1.49 -8.34
C SER A 61 5.05 0.53 -9.01
N GLY A 62 4.76 0.12 -10.24
CA GLY A 62 5.52 -0.93 -10.90
C GLY A 62 5.22 -2.32 -10.33
N ASP A 63 5.99 -3.31 -10.73
CA ASP A 63 5.92 -4.66 -10.16
C ASP A 63 6.72 -4.73 -8.83
N ALA A 64 6.68 -3.65 -8.06
CA ALA A 64 7.41 -3.52 -6.81
C ALA A 64 6.79 -4.42 -5.73
N HIS A 65 7.64 -5.19 -5.05
CA HIS A 65 7.27 -6.00 -3.90
C HIS A 65 7.88 -5.42 -2.63
N VAL A 66 7.04 -5.08 -1.65
CA VAL A 66 7.47 -4.56 -0.35
C VAL A 66 6.86 -5.43 0.75
N GLU A 67 7.71 -5.92 1.63
CA GLU A 67 7.32 -6.84 2.71
C GLU A 67 7.95 -6.45 4.05
N GLY A 68 7.51 -7.11 5.11
CA GLY A 68 8.04 -6.92 6.47
C GLY A 68 7.49 -5.67 7.16
N GLN A 69 8.39 -4.87 7.74
CA GLN A 69 8.06 -3.73 8.61
C GLN A 69 8.43 -2.37 7.99
N ALA A 70 8.48 -2.27 6.66
CA ALA A 70 8.91 -1.05 5.98
C ALA A 70 7.95 0.14 6.20
N GLU A 71 8.50 1.34 6.32
CA GLU A 71 7.73 2.59 6.30
C GLU A 71 8.14 3.43 5.09
N ILE A 72 7.16 3.79 4.25
CA ILE A 72 7.35 4.59 3.04
C ILE A 72 6.52 5.86 3.18
N HIS A 73 7.19 7.00 3.21
CA HIS A 73 6.55 8.29 3.47
C HIS A 73 7.28 9.44 2.78
N GLY A 74 6.82 10.68 2.97
CA GLY A 74 7.32 11.86 2.28
C GLY A 74 6.95 11.84 0.80
N ASN A 75 7.90 12.25 -0.05
CA ASN A 75 7.76 12.25 -1.51
C ASN A 75 8.37 11.00 -2.17
N ALA A 76 8.48 9.90 -1.40
CA ALA A 76 9.10 8.67 -1.88
C ALA A 76 8.32 8.05 -3.04
N LYS A 77 9.05 7.52 -4.01
CA LYS A 77 8.49 6.76 -5.14
C LYS A 77 9.21 5.42 -5.20
N VAL A 78 8.51 4.36 -4.85
CA VAL A 78 9.00 2.99 -4.98
C VAL A 78 8.51 2.46 -6.31
N LEU A 79 9.45 2.17 -7.20
CA LEU A 79 9.20 1.77 -8.57
C LEU A 79 10.08 0.57 -8.88
N TYR A 80 9.50 -0.46 -9.49
CA TYR A 80 10.24 -1.53 -10.13
C TYR A 80 9.78 -1.65 -11.58
N TYR A 81 10.75 -1.57 -12.49
CA TYR A 81 10.57 -1.78 -13.92
C TYR A 81 11.32 -3.08 -14.25
N ALA A 82 10.57 -4.08 -14.72
CA ALA A 82 11.16 -5.27 -15.32
C ALA A 82 11.72 -4.96 -16.72
#